data_AF-A0AAV1E048-F1
#
_entry.id   AF-A0AAV1E048-F1
#
_cell.length_a   1.000
_cell.length_b   1.000
_cell.length_c   1.000
_cell.angle_alpha   90.00
_cell.angle_beta   90.00
_cell.angle_gamma   90.00
#
_symmetry.space_group_name_H-M   'P 1'
#
loop_
_entity.id
_entity.type
_entity.pdbx_description
1 polymer ?
#
loop_
_entity_poly.entity_id
_entity_poly.type
_entity_poly.pdbx_seq_one_letter_code
_entity_poly.pdbx_strand_id
1 'polypeptide(L)'
;MEGSGSEAVFESLNLNPQLFINEALNSVDDLVEEAFTFFTQQASEILKSDGTDRSEELTKGVAYTRYMIQSNLDKRMSMWEKYCLSHCFAVPEGFVLPKADEASSSGASLDLDALGDSELDMQLDSLREKLTQVGQECALLNREIQKVEKESALVTHSAASIDDALQLYEKHSSQEMFRELIEVASEFRMKTEKLKTPESSRMEKIELILAERTNMQNGELLQANIGIPNTKLEELQGLLDVMQT
;
A
#
# COMPACT_ATOMS: atom_id res chain seq x y z
N MET A 1 -15.26 -52.37 0.45
CA MET A 1 -16.51 -51.62 0.62
C MET A 1 -16.41 -50.97 1.99
N GLU A 2 -15.61 -49.91 2.09
CA GLU A 2 -15.35 -49.18 3.33
C GLU A 2 -16.10 -47.86 3.24
N GLY A 3 -17.41 -47.90 3.50
CA GLY A 3 -18.14 -46.71 3.90
C GLY A 3 -17.67 -46.39 5.31
N SER A 4 -16.67 -45.52 5.41
CA SER A 4 -16.09 -45.06 6.67
C SER A 4 -17.22 -44.61 7.60
N GLY A 5 -17.19 -45.04 8.87
CA GLY A 5 -18.18 -44.66 9.88
C GLY A 5 -18.41 -43.15 10.04
N SER A 6 -17.57 -42.30 9.44
CA SER A 6 -17.77 -40.85 9.32
C SER A 6 -19.01 -40.46 8.53
N GLU A 7 -19.46 -41.25 7.55
CA GLU A 7 -20.61 -40.93 6.71
C GLU A 7 -21.93 -41.05 7.49
N ALA A 8 -22.02 -42.04 8.40
CA ALA A 8 -23.16 -42.19 9.31
C ALA A 8 -23.27 -41.05 10.35
N VAL A 9 -22.15 -40.47 10.75
CA VAL A 9 -22.14 -39.27 11.62
C VAL A 9 -22.60 -38.03 10.86
N PHE A 10 -22.19 -37.89 9.59
CA PHE A 10 -22.67 -36.81 8.72
C PHE A 10 -24.17 -36.89 8.47
N GLU A 11 -24.70 -38.08 8.15
CA GLU A 11 -26.13 -38.28 7.87
C GLU A 11 -27.04 -38.07 9.08
N SER A 12 -26.53 -38.23 10.31
CA SER A 12 -27.33 -38.14 11.54
C SER A 12 -27.19 -36.81 12.27
N LEU A 13 -26.00 -36.19 12.27
CA LEU A 13 -25.73 -34.94 12.98
C LEU A 13 -25.64 -33.73 12.06
N ASN A 14 -25.77 -33.91 10.74
CA ASN A 14 -25.54 -32.88 9.72
C ASN A 14 -24.21 -32.13 9.91
N LEU A 15 -23.22 -32.84 10.46
CA LEU A 15 -21.90 -32.32 10.80
C LEU A 15 -20.88 -33.09 9.99
N ASN A 16 -20.07 -32.38 9.21
CA ASN A 16 -18.92 -33.00 8.56
C ASN A 16 -17.74 -32.99 9.55
N PRO A 17 -17.29 -34.16 10.04
CA PRO A 17 -16.22 -34.24 11.03
C PRO A 17 -14.92 -33.61 10.55
N GLN A 18 -14.58 -33.79 9.27
CA GLN A 18 -13.33 -33.26 8.72
C GLN A 18 -13.38 -31.73 8.61
N LEU A 19 -14.52 -31.15 8.21
CA LEU A 19 -14.67 -29.69 8.18
C LEU A 19 -14.51 -29.08 9.57
N PHE A 20 -15.15 -29.69 10.58
CA PHE A 20 -15.02 -29.23 11.96
C PHE A 20 -13.57 -29.32 12.48
N ILE A 21 -12.90 -30.43 12.23
CA ILE A 21 -11.50 -30.62 12.65
C ILE A 21 -10.59 -29.60 11.96
N ASN A 22 -10.75 -29.40 10.63
CA ASN A 22 -9.98 -28.41 9.89
C ASN A 22 -10.17 -26.99 10.43
N GLU A 23 -11.41 -26.61 10.77
CA GLU A 23 -11.70 -25.29 11.35
C GLU A 23 -10.99 -25.11 12.71
N ALA A 24 -11.01 -26.14 13.55
CA ALA A 24 -10.31 -26.11 14.83
C ALA A 24 -8.78 -26.05 14.66
N LEU A 25 -8.23 -26.76 13.68
CA LEU A 25 -6.80 -26.70 13.33
C LEU A 25 -6.41 -25.28 12.88
N ASN A 26 -7.15 -24.71 11.92
CA ASN A 26 -6.91 -23.36 11.42
C ASN A 26 -7.01 -22.31 12.54
N SER A 27 -8.03 -22.42 13.40
CA SER A 27 -8.20 -21.51 14.55
C SER A 27 -7.00 -21.54 15.51
N VAL A 28 -6.40 -22.71 15.71
CA VAL A 28 -5.21 -22.87 16.56
C VAL A 28 -3.99 -22.24 15.88
N ASP A 29 -3.83 -22.43 14.57
CA ASP A 29 -2.74 -21.85 13.81
C ASP A 29 -2.80 -20.32 13.79
N ASP A 30 -3.99 -19.75 13.55
CA ASP A 30 -4.25 -18.31 13.57
C ASP A 30 -3.93 -17.70 14.94
N LEU A 31 -4.38 -18.36 16.02
CA LEU A 31 -4.11 -17.90 17.39
C LEU A 31 -2.61 -17.89 17.71
N VAL A 32 -1.87 -18.91 17.25
CA VAL A 32 -0.43 -18.97 17.44
C VAL A 32 0.27 -17.85 16.66
N GLU A 33 -0.12 -17.61 15.43
CA GLU A 33 0.41 -16.52 14.62
C GLU A 33 0.18 -15.15 15.26
N GLU A 34 -1.05 -14.87 15.69
CA GLU A 34 -1.41 -13.61 16.34
C GLU A 34 -0.63 -13.42 17.64
N ALA A 35 -0.54 -14.47 18.48
CA ALA A 35 0.19 -14.41 19.74
C ALA A 35 1.67 -14.09 19.53
N PHE A 36 2.33 -14.71 18.55
CA PHE A 36 3.74 -14.43 18.28
C PHE A 36 3.97 -13.06 17.64
N THR A 37 3.02 -12.58 16.84
CA THR A 37 3.04 -11.19 16.33
C THR A 37 2.98 -10.20 17.50
N PHE A 38 2.04 -10.41 18.43
CA PHE A 38 1.92 -9.62 19.65
C PHE A 38 3.19 -9.66 20.51
N PHE A 39 3.74 -10.85 20.78
CA PHE A 39 4.95 -10.98 21.60
C PHE A 39 6.17 -10.31 20.97
N THR A 40 6.30 -10.36 19.64
CA THR A 40 7.38 -9.66 18.92
C THR A 40 7.27 -8.15 19.12
N GLN A 41 6.06 -7.61 18.97
CA GLN A 41 5.80 -6.18 19.15
C GLN A 41 6.08 -5.73 20.59
N GLN A 42 5.54 -6.44 21.57
CA GLN A 42 5.74 -6.14 23.00
C GLN A 42 7.21 -6.25 23.42
N ALA A 43 7.92 -7.28 22.95
CA ALA A 43 9.33 -7.45 23.26
C ALA A 43 10.16 -6.31 22.66
N SER A 44 9.85 -5.85 21.44
CA SER A 44 10.55 -4.71 20.83
C SER A 44 10.36 -3.43 21.63
N GLU A 45 9.14 -3.17 22.10
CA GLU A 45 8.80 -2.00 22.93
C GLU A 45 9.53 -2.01 24.27
N ILE A 46 9.49 -3.14 24.99
CA ILE A 46 10.16 -3.29 26.30
C ILE A 46 11.67 -3.14 26.17
N LEU A 47 12.26 -3.76 25.15
CA LEU A 47 13.71 -3.81 24.97
C LEU A 47 14.27 -2.57 24.27
N LYS A 48 13.42 -1.69 23.75
CA LYS A 48 13.79 -0.52 22.94
C LYS A 48 14.77 -0.89 21.83
N SER A 49 14.52 -2.02 21.17
CA SER A 49 15.45 -2.60 20.18
C SER A 49 15.38 -1.94 18.81
N ASP A 50 14.43 -1.03 18.58
CA ASP A 50 14.23 -0.35 17.28
C ASP A 50 15.52 0.31 16.76
N GLY A 51 15.86 -0.01 15.52
CA GLY A 51 17.02 0.56 14.82
C GLY A 51 18.39 0.06 15.27
N THR A 52 18.47 -1.02 16.07
CA THR A 52 19.76 -1.60 16.53
C THR A 52 19.91 -3.08 16.13
N ASP A 53 21.14 -3.60 16.15
CA ASP A 53 21.45 -5.02 15.90
C ASP A 53 20.65 -5.99 16.81
N ARG A 54 20.19 -5.49 17.96
CA ARG A 54 19.32 -6.23 18.90
C ARG A 54 17.94 -6.56 18.34
N SER A 55 17.43 -5.78 17.38
CA SER A 55 16.14 -6.07 16.73
C SER A 55 16.21 -7.35 15.89
N GLU A 56 17.34 -7.55 15.20
CA GLU A 56 17.56 -8.76 14.39
C GLU A 56 17.74 -10.00 15.28
N GLU A 57 18.50 -9.87 16.37
CA GLU A 57 18.65 -10.95 17.35
C GLU A 57 17.32 -11.32 18.02
N LEU A 58 16.50 -10.32 18.37
CA LEU A 58 15.16 -10.53 18.93
C LEU A 58 14.26 -11.27 17.93
N THR A 59 14.23 -10.82 16.68
CA THR A 59 13.44 -11.45 15.61
C THR A 59 13.85 -12.92 15.42
N LYS A 60 15.14 -13.21 15.39
CA LYS A 60 15.67 -14.59 15.30
C LYS A 60 15.26 -15.44 16.51
N GLY A 61 15.36 -14.89 17.72
CA GLY A 61 14.98 -15.59 18.95
C GLY A 61 13.49 -15.91 19.02
N VAL A 62 12.63 -14.96 18.62
CA VAL A 62 11.18 -15.18 18.54
C VAL A 62 10.85 -16.21 17.47
N ALA A 63 11.44 -16.12 16.28
CA ALA A 63 11.23 -17.09 15.21
C ALA A 63 11.64 -18.52 15.62
N TYR A 64 12.77 -18.67 16.31
CA TYR A 64 13.20 -19.97 16.85
C TYR A 64 12.21 -20.53 17.87
N THR A 65 11.73 -19.68 18.78
CA THR A 65 10.74 -20.07 19.79
C THR A 65 9.40 -20.46 19.16
N ARG A 66 8.94 -19.67 18.17
CA ARG A 66 7.74 -19.97 17.36
C ARG A 66 7.86 -21.32 16.68
N TYR A 67 8.97 -21.58 15.99
CA TYR A 67 9.23 -22.86 15.33
C TYR A 67 9.21 -24.05 16.31
N MET A 68 9.84 -23.90 17.48
CA MET A 68 9.84 -24.94 18.50
C MET A 68 8.43 -25.25 19.03
N ILE A 69 7.60 -24.22 19.24
CA ILE A 69 6.22 -24.40 19.69
C ILE A 69 5.35 -24.99 18.58
N GLN A 70 5.39 -24.43 17.37
CA GLN A 70 4.63 -24.91 16.21
C GLN A 70 4.95 -26.38 15.92
N SER A 71 6.23 -26.75 15.79
CA SER A 71 6.61 -28.14 15.50
C SER A 71 6.14 -29.17 16.54
N ASN A 72 5.96 -28.75 17.80
CA ASN A 72 5.36 -29.59 18.83
C ASN A 72 3.84 -29.60 18.75
N LEU A 73 3.23 -28.45 18.48
CA LEU A 73 1.80 -28.29 18.32
C LEU A 73 1.29 -29.09 17.12
N ASP A 74 1.93 -28.99 15.96
CA ASP A 74 1.60 -29.73 14.74
C ASP A 74 1.51 -31.24 15.01
N LYS A 75 2.49 -31.77 15.75
CA LYS A 75 2.51 -33.19 16.13
C LYS A 75 1.32 -33.55 17.04
N ARG A 76 1.02 -32.70 18.02
CA ARG A 76 -0.10 -32.94 18.94
C ARG A 76 -1.45 -32.80 18.25
N MET A 77 -1.60 -31.79 17.41
CA MET A 77 -2.80 -31.54 16.62
C MET A 77 -3.04 -32.66 15.60
N SER A 78 -1.98 -33.18 14.97
CA SER A 78 -2.06 -34.38 14.11
C SER A 78 -2.54 -35.63 14.86
N MET A 79 -2.10 -35.82 16.11
CA MET A 79 -2.58 -36.93 16.94
C MET A 79 -4.02 -36.71 17.40
N TRP A 80 -4.38 -35.47 17.73
CA TRP A 80 -5.73 -35.08 18.11
C TRP A 80 -6.72 -35.30 16.96
N GLU A 81 -6.39 -34.88 15.74
CA GLU A 81 -7.22 -35.12 14.55
C GLU A 81 -7.50 -36.61 14.36
N LYS A 82 -6.44 -37.44 14.38
CA LYS A 82 -6.58 -38.90 14.26
C LYS A 82 -7.47 -39.48 15.36
N TYR A 83 -7.31 -39.00 16.60
CA TYR A 83 -8.14 -39.42 17.71
C TYR A 83 -9.61 -39.04 17.50
N CYS A 84 -9.88 -37.81 17.06
CA CYS A 84 -11.23 -37.33 16.77
C CYS A 84 -11.92 -38.16 15.70
N LEU A 85 -11.24 -38.43 14.59
CA LEU A 85 -11.79 -39.25 13.51
C LEU A 85 -12.00 -40.71 13.93
N SER A 86 -11.11 -41.26 14.75
CA SER A 86 -11.17 -42.67 15.15
C SER A 86 -12.13 -42.95 16.30
N HIS A 87 -12.42 -41.95 17.16
CA HIS A 87 -13.13 -42.17 18.42
C HIS A 87 -14.24 -41.18 18.72
N CYS A 88 -14.11 -39.91 18.35
CA CYS A 88 -15.14 -38.91 18.63
C CYS A 88 -16.25 -38.91 17.58
N PHE A 89 -15.86 -39.07 16.31
CA PHE A 89 -16.75 -39.06 15.15
C PHE A 89 -16.85 -40.43 14.47
N ALA A 90 -16.60 -41.50 15.24
CA ALA A 90 -16.75 -42.87 14.80
C ALA A 90 -17.97 -43.50 15.46
N VAL A 91 -18.74 -44.26 14.68
CA VAL A 91 -19.83 -45.08 15.20
C VAL A 91 -19.24 -46.39 15.73
N PRO A 92 -19.41 -46.73 17.02
CA PRO A 92 -18.93 -48.00 17.53
C PRO A 92 -19.57 -49.20 16.81
N GLU A 93 -18.79 -50.27 16.63
CA GLU A 93 -19.27 -51.47 15.96
C GLU A 93 -20.50 -52.05 16.68
N GLY A 94 -21.54 -52.37 15.90
CA GLY A 94 -22.83 -52.87 16.42
C GLY A 94 -23.85 -51.77 16.78
N PHE A 95 -23.49 -50.49 16.67
CA PHE A 95 -24.42 -49.38 16.81
C PHE A 95 -24.82 -48.82 15.44
N VAL A 96 -26.07 -48.40 15.32
CA VAL A 96 -26.61 -47.74 14.13
C VAL A 96 -27.18 -46.40 14.60
N LEU A 97 -26.75 -45.30 13.98
CA LEU A 97 -27.37 -44.01 14.27
C LEU A 97 -28.75 -43.95 13.63
N PRO A 98 -29.74 -43.35 14.33
CA PRO A 98 -31.01 -43.01 13.70
C PRO A 98 -30.73 -42.14 12.48
N LYS A 99 -31.38 -42.44 11.35
CA LYS A 99 -31.37 -41.52 10.21
C LYS A 99 -32.01 -40.21 10.66
N ALA A 100 -31.52 -39.08 10.16
CA ALA A 100 -32.07 -37.76 10.49
C ALA A 100 -33.61 -37.70 10.31
N ASP A 101 -34.14 -38.45 9.35
CA ASP A 101 -35.59 -38.56 9.07
C ASP A 101 -36.39 -39.31 10.16
N GLU A 102 -35.77 -40.25 10.88
CA GLU A 102 -36.44 -41.09 11.89
C GLU A 102 -36.39 -40.50 13.30
N ALA A 103 -35.41 -39.63 13.58
CA ALA A 103 -35.30 -38.95 14.89
C ALA A 103 -36.50 -38.01 15.17
N SER A 104 -37.16 -37.51 14.13
CA SER A 104 -38.37 -36.71 14.23
C SER A 104 -39.63 -37.55 14.53
N SER A 105 -39.59 -38.86 14.25
CA SER A 105 -40.77 -39.73 14.31
C SER A 105 -41.02 -40.37 15.68
N SER A 106 -40.04 -40.41 16.59
CA SER A 106 -40.12 -41.29 17.77
C SER A 106 -40.36 -40.59 19.12
N GLY A 107 -40.60 -39.27 19.15
CA GLY A 107 -40.63 -38.49 20.40
C GLY A 107 -41.91 -37.74 20.73
N ALA A 108 -42.75 -37.38 19.76
CA ALA A 108 -44.00 -36.67 20.04
C ALA A 108 -44.98 -36.87 18.89
N SER A 109 -46.01 -37.69 19.14
CA SER A 109 -47.29 -37.57 18.45
C SER A 109 -47.88 -36.20 18.83
N LEU A 110 -47.50 -35.17 18.09
CA LEU A 110 -48.26 -33.93 18.01
C LEU A 110 -48.55 -33.69 16.54
N ASP A 111 -49.84 -33.56 16.27
CA ASP A 111 -50.51 -33.25 15.02
C ASP A 111 -50.00 -31.92 14.42
N LEU A 112 -48.75 -31.92 13.93
CA LEU A 112 -48.06 -30.77 13.34
C LEU A 112 -48.25 -30.66 11.81
N ASP A 113 -48.88 -31.68 11.22
CA ASP A 113 -48.92 -31.96 9.77
C ASP A 113 -49.77 -30.95 8.96
N ALA A 114 -50.53 -30.06 9.62
CA ALA A 114 -51.45 -29.13 8.95
C ALA A 114 -51.15 -27.63 9.18
N LEU A 115 -50.34 -27.27 10.17
CA LEU A 115 -50.03 -25.88 10.55
C LEU A 115 -48.53 -25.57 10.60
N GLY A 116 -47.67 -26.59 10.76
CA GLY A 116 -46.22 -26.43 10.79
C GLY A 116 -45.65 -26.09 9.42
N ASP A 117 -46.09 -26.80 8.38
CA ASP A 117 -45.46 -26.75 7.06
C ASP A 117 -45.61 -25.39 6.36
N SER A 118 -46.79 -24.76 6.41
CA SER A 118 -47.00 -23.48 5.73
C SER A 118 -46.28 -22.30 6.39
N GLU A 119 -46.12 -22.31 7.72
CA GLU A 119 -45.38 -21.28 8.44
C GLU A 119 -43.87 -21.46 8.24
N LEU A 120 -43.39 -22.72 8.27
CA LEU A 120 -42.01 -23.07 7.95
C LEU A 120 -41.65 -22.68 6.52
N ASP A 121 -42.52 -22.94 5.55
CA ASP A 121 -42.34 -22.55 4.15
C ASP A 121 -42.26 -21.02 4.01
N MET A 122 -43.13 -20.27 4.71
CA MET A 122 -43.09 -18.81 4.70
C MET A 122 -41.80 -18.27 5.33
N GLN A 123 -41.32 -18.86 6.42
CA GLN A 123 -40.04 -18.48 7.02
C GLN A 123 -38.85 -18.83 6.11
N LEU A 124 -38.90 -19.99 5.44
CA LEU A 124 -37.88 -20.42 4.50
C LEU A 124 -37.81 -19.48 3.29
N ASP A 125 -38.95 -19.08 2.74
CA ASP A 125 -39.03 -18.11 1.66
C ASP A 125 -38.55 -16.72 2.11
N SER A 126 -38.90 -16.29 3.32
CA SER A 126 -38.35 -15.05 3.91
C SER A 126 -36.83 -15.10 4.07
N LEU A 127 -36.27 -16.24 4.47
CA LEU A 127 -34.82 -16.41 4.59
C LEU A 127 -34.13 -16.45 3.22
N ARG A 128 -34.74 -17.09 2.22
CA ARG A 128 -34.24 -17.08 0.84
C ARG A 128 -34.24 -15.67 0.27
N GLU A 129 -35.32 -14.91 0.47
CA GLU A 129 -35.40 -13.51 0.06
C GLU A 129 -34.29 -12.68 0.73
N LYS A 130 -34.14 -12.77 2.06
CA LYS A 130 -33.06 -12.10 2.79
C LYS A 130 -31.67 -12.50 2.28
N LEU A 131 -31.44 -13.78 2.00
CA LEU A 131 -30.16 -14.26 1.49
C LEU A 131 -29.86 -13.66 0.10
N THR A 132 -30.86 -13.59 -0.78
CA THR A 132 -30.71 -12.94 -2.08
C THR A 132 -30.46 -11.44 -1.95
N GLN A 133 -31.12 -10.76 -1.01
CA GLN A 133 -30.88 -9.35 -0.72
C GLN A 133 -29.44 -9.13 -0.21
N VAL A 134 -28.99 -9.89 0.79
CA VAL A 134 -27.61 -9.81 1.30
C VAL A 134 -26.60 -10.12 0.19
N GLY A 135 -26.88 -11.10 -0.68
CA GLY A 135 -26.03 -11.39 -1.84
C GLY A 135 -25.89 -10.20 -2.81
N GLN A 136 -26.97 -9.46 -3.05
CA GLN A 136 -26.94 -8.24 -3.86
C GLN A 136 -26.16 -7.11 -3.17
N GLU A 137 -26.38 -6.91 -1.87
CA GLU A 137 -25.66 -5.92 -1.08
C GLU A 137 -24.15 -6.22 -1.03
N CYS A 138 -23.76 -7.49 -0.83
CA CYS A 138 -22.36 -7.92 -0.90
C CYS A 138 -21.75 -7.67 -2.30
N ALA A 139 -22.51 -7.91 -3.37
CA ALA A 139 -22.03 -7.63 -4.73
C ALA A 139 -21.82 -6.13 -4.99
N LEU A 140 -22.68 -5.27 -4.43
CA LEU A 140 -22.50 -3.82 -4.48
C LEU A 140 -21.30 -3.37 -3.66
N LEU A 141 -21.17 -3.87 -2.43
CA LEU A 141 -20.05 -3.53 -1.55
C LEU A 141 -18.70 -3.95 -2.17
N ASN A 142 -18.62 -5.15 -2.75
CA ASN A 142 -17.42 -5.61 -3.46
C ASN A 142 -17.06 -4.71 -4.65
N ARG A 143 -18.04 -4.18 -5.39
CA ARG A 143 -17.78 -3.21 -6.47
C ARG A 143 -17.23 -1.90 -5.92
N GLU A 144 -17.73 -1.46 -4.76
CA GLU A 144 -17.24 -0.26 -4.10
C GLU A 144 -15.81 -0.43 -3.58
N ILE A 145 -15.50 -1.56 -2.94
CA ILE A 145 -14.13 -1.92 -2.53
C ILE A 145 -13.19 -1.87 -3.73
N GLN A 146 -13.53 -2.53 -4.84
CA GLN A 146 -12.70 -2.51 -6.05
C GLN A 146 -12.50 -1.10 -6.63
N LYS A 147 -13.50 -0.22 -6.50
CA LYS A 147 -13.37 1.18 -6.93
C LYS A 147 -12.38 1.93 -6.04
N VAL A 148 -12.53 1.78 -4.72
CA VAL A 148 -11.66 2.42 -3.72
C VAL A 148 -10.22 1.93 -3.86
N GLU A 149 -9.99 0.63 -4.08
CA GLU A 149 -8.66 0.06 -4.30
C GLU A 149 -7.97 0.66 -5.53
N LYS A 150 -8.69 0.83 -6.65
CA LYS A 150 -8.15 1.46 -7.85
C LYS A 150 -7.80 2.92 -7.62
N GLU A 151 -8.64 3.65 -6.90
CA GLU A 151 -8.39 5.05 -6.55
C GLU A 151 -7.18 5.18 -5.62
N SER A 152 -7.09 4.33 -4.60
CA SER A 152 -5.96 4.25 -3.68
C SER A 152 -4.65 3.93 -4.41
N ALA A 153 -4.67 2.98 -5.36
CA ALA A 153 -3.50 2.65 -6.18
C ALA A 153 -3.05 3.84 -7.03
N LEU A 154 -3.99 4.60 -7.61
CA LEU A 154 -3.69 5.80 -8.38
C LEU A 154 -3.13 6.92 -7.52
N VAL A 155 -3.70 7.15 -6.33
CA VAL A 155 -3.18 8.10 -5.34
C VAL A 155 -1.75 7.72 -4.93
N THR A 156 -1.51 6.45 -4.63
CA THR A 156 -0.17 5.94 -4.26
C THR A 156 0.84 6.16 -5.38
N HIS A 157 0.47 5.86 -6.63
CA HIS A 157 1.32 6.15 -7.80
C HIS A 157 1.59 7.65 -7.94
N SER A 158 0.58 8.50 -7.75
CA SER A 158 0.76 9.95 -7.82
C SER A 158 1.69 10.48 -6.74
N ALA A 159 1.58 9.96 -5.50
CA ALA A 159 2.45 10.31 -4.40
C ALA A 159 3.90 9.89 -4.70
N ALA A 160 4.13 8.69 -5.23
CA ALA A 160 5.45 8.26 -5.66
C ALA A 160 6.03 9.13 -6.79
N SER A 161 5.23 9.51 -7.78
CA SER A 161 5.67 10.41 -8.86
C SER A 161 6.02 11.81 -8.35
N ILE A 162 5.29 12.31 -7.35
CA ILE A 162 5.60 13.59 -6.69
C ILE A 162 6.90 13.47 -5.90
N ASP A 163 7.09 12.38 -5.16
CA ASP A 163 8.32 12.11 -4.43
C ASP A 163 9.54 12.04 -5.37
N ASP A 164 9.43 11.32 -6.50
CA ASP A 164 10.46 11.27 -7.53
C ASP A 164 10.78 12.67 -8.10
N ALA A 165 9.77 13.50 -8.34
CA ALA A 165 9.96 14.87 -8.82
C ALA A 165 10.65 15.77 -7.78
N LEU A 166 10.31 15.61 -6.49
CA LEU A 166 10.97 16.29 -5.39
C LEU A 166 12.43 15.87 -5.27
N GLN A 167 12.73 14.57 -5.36
CA GLN A 167 14.10 14.06 -5.35
C GLN A 167 14.91 14.60 -6.53
N LEU A 168 14.32 14.72 -7.73
CA LEU A 168 14.97 15.34 -8.88
C LEU A 168 15.27 16.81 -8.65
N TYR A 169 14.34 17.56 -8.03
CA TYR A 169 14.54 18.95 -7.68
C TYR A 169 15.62 19.14 -6.61
N GLU A 170 15.69 18.25 -5.61
CA GLU A 170 16.73 18.28 -4.59
C GLU A 170 18.10 17.91 -5.16
N LYS A 171 18.15 16.91 -6.06
CA LYS A 171 19.38 16.45 -6.72
C LYS A 171 19.94 17.48 -7.69
N HIS A 172 19.09 18.13 -8.47
CA HIS A 172 19.47 19.27 -9.30
C HIS A 172 19.25 20.52 -8.47
N SER A 173 20.22 20.88 -7.62
CA SER A 173 20.19 22.12 -6.85
C SER A 173 20.01 23.31 -7.80
N SER A 174 18.75 23.65 -8.05
CA SER A 174 18.34 24.72 -8.96
C SER A 174 18.93 26.02 -8.45
N GLN A 175 19.01 26.16 -7.13
CA GLN A 175 19.68 27.23 -6.42
C GLN A 175 21.19 27.29 -6.69
N GLU A 176 21.89 26.17 -6.81
CA GLU A 176 23.33 26.14 -7.17
C GLU A 176 23.54 26.50 -8.64
N MET A 177 22.72 25.97 -9.55
CA MET A 177 22.76 26.36 -10.97
C MET A 177 22.44 27.85 -11.17
N PHE A 178 21.45 28.39 -10.44
CA PHE A 178 21.13 29.83 -10.48
C PHE A 178 22.24 30.69 -9.88
N ARG A 179 22.89 30.22 -8.81
CA ARG A 179 24.04 30.90 -8.20
C ARG A 179 25.22 30.96 -9.17
N GLU A 180 25.56 29.84 -9.80
CA GLU A 180 26.61 29.76 -10.83
C GLU A 180 26.29 30.68 -12.01
N LEU A 181 25.03 30.72 -12.46
CA LEU A 181 24.61 31.61 -13.55
C LEU A 181 24.79 33.09 -13.20
N ILE A 182 24.42 33.49 -11.97
CA ILE A 182 24.60 34.86 -11.48
C ILE A 182 26.09 35.20 -11.41
N GLU A 183 26.92 34.28 -10.91
CA GLU A 183 28.36 34.47 -10.83
C GLU A 183 28.98 34.66 -12.23
N VAL A 184 28.66 33.78 -13.18
CA VAL A 184 29.12 33.89 -14.58
C VAL A 184 28.64 35.18 -15.25
N ALA A 185 27.38 35.58 -15.03
CA ALA A 185 26.84 36.82 -15.57
C ALA A 185 27.54 38.05 -14.97
N SER A 186 27.88 38.01 -13.68
CA SER A 186 28.62 39.07 -12.99
C SER A 186 30.06 39.18 -13.50
N GLU A 187 30.75 38.06 -13.73
CA GLU A 187 32.08 38.04 -14.33
C GLU A 187 32.06 38.59 -15.75
N PHE A 188 31.06 38.22 -16.55
CA PHE A 188 30.89 38.71 -17.90
C PHE A 188 30.67 40.23 -17.93
N ARG A 189 29.83 40.76 -17.03
CA ARG A 189 29.63 42.20 -16.86
C ARG A 189 30.93 42.91 -16.46
N MET A 190 31.68 42.35 -15.51
CA MET A 190 32.97 42.93 -15.09
C MET A 190 34.00 42.92 -16.23
N LYS A 191 34.08 41.83 -17.01
CA LYS A 191 34.99 41.74 -18.17
C LYS A 191 34.59 42.72 -19.29
N THR A 192 33.31 42.87 -19.57
CA THR A 192 32.82 43.84 -20.57
C THR A 192 33.04 45.29 -20.11
N GLU A 193 32.88 45.61 -18.82
CA GLU A 193 33.21 46.92 -18.25
C GLU A 193 34.73 47.21 -18.26
N LYS A 194 35.57 46.19 -17.99
CA LYS A 194 37.03 46.28 -18.10
C LYS A 194 37.50 46.49 -19.54
N LEU A 195 36.86 45.87 -20.54
CA LEU A 195 37.14 46.14 -21.95
C LEU A 195 36.72 47.57 -22.36
N LYS A 196 35.69 48.11 -21.72
CA LYS A 196 35.25 49.50 -21.95
C LYS A 196 36.20 50.57 -21.39
N THR A 197 36.99 50.30 -20.37
CA THR A 197 37.63 51.38 -19.57
C THR A 197 39.04 51.82 -19.99
N PRO A 198 39.85 51.04 -20.74
CA PRO A 198 41.05 51.58 -21.39
C PRO A 198 41.02 51.56 -22.93
N GLU A 199 40.33 50.61 -23.57
CA GLU A 199 40.29 50.51 -25.03
C GLU A 199 39.20 51.38 -25.65
N SER A 200 38.00 51.46 -25.04
CA SER A 200 36.93 52.36 -25.53
C SER A 200 37.35 53.82 -25.46
N SER A 201 38.10 54.25 -24.45
CA SER A 201 38.57 55.65 -24.36
C SER A 201 39.65 55.99 -25.40
N ARG A 202 40.41 54.99 -25.88
CA ARG A 202 41.35 55.16 -27.00
C ARG A 202 40.62 55.14 -28.34
N MET A 203 39.61 54.28 -28.49
CA MET A 203 38.80 54.17 -29.69
C MET A 203 37.86 55.38 -29.86
N GLU A 204 37.23 55.86 -28.79
CA GLU A 204 36.41 57.09 -28.77
C GLU A 204 37.25 58.31 -29.11
N LYS A 205 38.50 58.43 -28.62
CA LYS A 205 39.40 59.52 -29.03
C LYS A 205 39.77 59.43 -30.51
N ILE A 206 39.95 58.24 -31.05
CA ILE A 206 40.24 58.02 -32.47
C ILE A 206 38.99 58.29 -33.33
N GLU A 207 37.80 57.88 -32.87
CA GLU A 207 36.52 58.16 -33.54
C GLU A 207 36.16 59.65 -33.50
N LEU A 208 36.45 60.36 -32.42
CA LEU A 208 36.24 61.82 -32.35
C LEU A 208 37.18 62.55 -33.32
N ILE A 209 38.44 62.13 -33.43
CA ILE A 209 39.41 62.68 -34.40
C ILE A 209 39.04 62.33 -35.85
N LEU A 210 38.47 61.14 -36.10
CA LEU A 210 38.02 60.74 -37.43
C LEU A 210 36.69 61.40 -37.81
N ALA A 211 35.74 61.56 -36.87
CA ALA A 211 34.46 62.24 -37.06
C ALA A 211 34.62 63.75 -37.30
N GLU A 212 35.60 64.38 -36.63
CA GLU A 212 35.96 65.78 -36.87
C GLU A 212 36.59 65.98 -38.27
N ARG A 213 37.16 64.90 -38.84
CA ARG A 213 37.72 64.88 -40.20
C ARG A 213 36.71 64.52 -41.29
N THR A 214 35.71 63.69 -41.00
CA THR A 214 34.65 63.28 -41.96
C THR A 214 33.46 64.22 -42.02
N ASN A 215 33.29 65.16 -41.07
CA ASN A 215 32.28 66.23 -41.15
C ASN A 215 32.53 67.27 -42.28
N MET A 216 33.53 67.06 -43.15
CA MET A 216 33.67 67.78 -44.41
C MET A 216 33.19 67.03 -45.66
N GLN A 217 32.71 65.78 -45.56
CA GLN A 217 32.21 65.03 -46.72
C GLN A 217 30.96 64.18 -46.43
N ASN A 218 29.89 64.51 -47.15
CA ASN A 218 28.56 63.90 -47.27
C ASN A 218 28.42 62.38 -47.06
N GLY A 219 27.22 61.98 -46.61
CA GLY A 219 26.40 60.96 -47.31
C GLY A 219 26.09 59.64 -46.58
N GLU A 220 24.84 59.52 -46.11
CA GLU A 220 23.97 58.33 -45.99
C GLU A 220 24.40 56.98 -45.35
N LEU A 221 23.46 56.48 -44.51
CA LEU A 221 23.05 55.07 -44.26
C LEU A 221 23.97 54.13 -43.45
N LEU A 222 23.58 53.75 -42.21
CA LEU A 222 22.91 52.46 -41.87
C LEU A 222 23.03 52.01 -40.40
N GLN A 223 21.93 51.42 -39.96
CA GLN A 223 21.78 50.33 -38.98
C GLN A 223 21.96 50.63 -37.48
N ALA A 224 20.84 50.99 -36.85
CA ALA A 224 20.64 50.81 -35.41
C ALA A 224 20.60 49.31 -35.08
N ASN A 225 21.66 48.80 -34.45
CA ASN A 225 21.64 47.50 -33.81
C ASN A 225 20.62 47.50 -32.66
N ILE A 226 19.65 46.60 -32.77
CA ILE A 226 18.69 46.28 -31.71
C ILE A 226 19.48 45.68 -30.55
N GLY A 227 19.63 46.46 -29.47
CA GLY A 227 20.21 46.00 -28.22
C GLY A 227 19.27 45.00 -27.54
N ILE A 228 19.85 43.90 -27.05
CA ILE A 228 19.18 42.94 -26.16
C ILE A 228 18.64 43.72 -24.95
N PRO A 229 17.37 43.56 -24.56
CA PRO A 229 16.82 44.27 -23.42
C PRO A 229 17.61 43.89 -22.16
N ASN A 230 18.15 44.92 -21.52
CA ASN A 230 18.86 44.87 -20.25
C ASN A 230 17.87 44.48 -19.15
N THR A 231 17.57 43.19 -19.03
CA THR A 231 16.93 42.65 -17.82
C THR A 231 17.85 42.98 -16.66
N LYS A 232 17.34 43.72 -15.69
CA LYS A 232 18.14 44.22 -14.58
C LYS A 232 18.56 43.02 -13.74
N LEU A 233 19.85 42.92 -13.41
CA LEU A 233 20.37 41.86 -12.55
C LEU A 233 19.62 41.79 -11.20
N GLU A 234 19.11 42.94 -10.74
CA GLU A 234 18.23 43.06 -9.58
C GLU A 234 16.96 42.20 -9.69
N GLU A 235 16.40 41.99 -10.89
CA GLU A 235 15.20 41.17 -11.11
C GLU A 235 15.51 39.67 -11.00
N LEU A 236 16.72 39.25 -11.40
CA LEU A 236 17.20 37.87 -11.21
C LEU A 236 17.56 37.60 -9.75
N GLN A 237 18.15 38.59 -9.06
CA GLN A 237 18.43 38.51 -7.63
C GLN A 237 17.13 38.39 -6.81
N GLY A 238 16.10 39.15 -7.17
CA GLY A 238 14.77 39.06 -6.52
C GLY A 238 14.08 37.71 -6.73
N LEU A 239 14.30 37.04 -7.86
CA LEU A 239 13.80 35.68 -8.10
C LEU A 239 14.50 34.64 -7.20
N LEU A 240 15.80 34.81 -6.94
CA LEU A 240 16.57 33.94 -6.05
C LEU A 240 16.09 34.04 -4.60
N ASP A 241 15.76 35.24 -4.13
CA ASP A 241 15.28 35.47 -2.76
C ASP A 241 13.90 34.85 -2.52
N VAL A 242 13.03 34.82 -3.54
CA VAL A 242 11.70 34.19 -3.48
C VAL A 242 11.78 32.66 -3.43
N MET A 243 12.81 32.06 -4.03
CA MET A 243 13.03 30.61 -3.99
C MET A 243 13.67 30.13 -2.67
N GLN A 244 14.09 31.04 -1.79
CA GLN A 244 14.70 30.72 -0.48
C GLN A 244 13.70 30.74 0.69
N THR A 245 12.45 31.15 0.47
CA THR A 245 11.32 31.06 1.43
C THR A 245 10.43 29.89 1.13
#